data_AF-J9E9Q1-F1
#
_entry.id   AF-J9E9Q1-F1
#
_cell.length_a   1.000
_cell.length_b   1.000
_cell.length_c   1.000
_cell.angle_alpha   90.00
_cell.angle_beta   90.00
_cell.angle_gamma   90.00
#
_symmetry.space_group_name_H-M   'P 1'
#
loop_
_entity.id
_entity.type
_entity.pdbx_description
1 polymer ?
#
loop_
_entity_poly.entity_id
_entity_poly.type
_entity_poly.pdbx_seq_one_letter_code
_entity_poly.pdbx_strand_id
1 'polypeptide(L)'
;MSLHVFRRCMSLSAVVRATEHTVRSPVQVHGVEGRYAAALYSAAVKDKTLDTIDKDFKSLQNVYKTSTKFKNFVLDPALTPLSKVSTVKDVAKNLNVSKETLNFLG
;
A
#
# COMPACT_ATOMS: atom_id res chain seq x y z
N MET A 1 39.37 -24.01 27.88
CA MET A 1 38.00 -23.65 28.32
C MET A 1 37.85 -22.13 28.24
N SER A 2 37.08 -21.62 27.27
CA SER A 2 36.49 -20.26 27.37
C SER A 2 35.36 -20.14 26.33
N LEU A 3 34.14 -20.45 26.78
CA LEU A 3 32.92 -20.59 26.00
C LEU A 3 32.27 -19.22 25.67
N HIS A 4 33.07 -18.19 25.37
CA HIS A 4 32.59 -16.79 25.25
C HIS A 4 32.45 -16.26 23.83
N VAL A 5 32.82 -17.04 22.80
CA VAL A 5 32.73 -16.59 21.39
C VAL A 5 31.30 -16.65 20.84
N PHE A 6 30.39 -17.46 21.40
CA PHE A 6 29.07 -17.68 20.78
C PHE A 6 27.95 -16.70 21.21
N ARG A 7 28.16 -15.77 22.16
CA ARG A 7 27.02 -15.00 22.75
C ARG A 7 26.79 -13.58 22.20
N ARG A 8 27.41 -13.14 21.11
CA ARG A 8 27.30 -11.71 20.69
C ARG A 8 26.79 -11.40 19.27
N CYS A 9 26.29 -12.37 18.51
CA CYS A 9 25.85 -12.09 17.12
C CYS A 9 24.35 -11.78 16.91
N MET A 10 23.51 -11.76 17.94
CA MET A 10 22.12 -11.26 17.80
C MET A 10 22.02 -9.77 18.14
N SER A 11 22.63 -8.93 17.30
CA SER A 11 22.49 -7.48 17.39
C SER A 11 21.09 -7.09 16.91
N LEU A 12 20.17 -6.87 17.87
CA LEU A 12 18.80 -6.36 17.65
C LEU A 12 18.76 -4.97 16.96
N SER A 13 19.93 -4.34 16.78
CA SER A 13 20.10 -3.02 16.15
C SER A 13 19.53 -2.93 14.73
N ALA A 14 19.56 -4.03 13.96
CA ALA A 14 19.08 -4.02 12.57
C ALA A 14 17.56 -3.74 12.48
N VAL A 15 16.78 -4.26 13.43
CA VAL A 15 15.32 -4.01 13.51
C VAL A 15 15.02 -2.55 13.85
N VAL A 16 15.80 -1.93 14.74
CA VAL A 16 15.60 -0.53 15.13
C VAL A 16 15.87 0.42 13.96
N ARG A 17 16.96 0.21 13.22
CA ARG A 17 17.33 1.06 12.06
C ARG A 17 16.31 0.98 10.92
N ALA A 18 15.69 -0.19 10.70
CA ALA A 18 14.68 -0.34 9.66
C ALA A 18 13.44 0.56 9.88
N THR A 19 13.10 0.84 11.14
CA THR A 19 11.95 1.70 11.48
C THR A 19 12.21 3.20 11.32
N GLU A 20 13.47 3.63 11.34
CA GLU A 20 13.84 5.06 11.29
C GLU A 20 13.46 5.71 9.95
N HIS A 21 13.48 4.93 8.87
CA HIS A 21 13.17 5.41 7.53
C HIS A 21 11.68 5.32 7.14
N THR A 22 10.82 4.76 7.99
CA THR A 22 9.39 4.65 7.70
C THR A 22 8.61 5.63 8.57
N VAL A 23 7.99 6.63 7.95
CA VAL A 23 7.14 7.59 8.66
C VAL A 23 5.95 6.82 9.25
N ARG A 24 5.87 6.77 10.58
CA ARG A 24 4.81 6.05 11.28
C ARG A 24 3.45 6.70 10.99
N SER A 25 2.50 5.89 10.50
CA SER A 25 1.10 6.32 10.37
C SER A 25 0.52 6.63 11.76
N PRO A 26 -0.22 7.75 11.92
CA PRO A 26 -0.89 8.10 13.17
C PRO A 26 -1.83 6.99 13.66
N VAL A 27 -2.51 6.33 12.73
CA VAL A 27 -3.37 5.18 13.00
C VAL A 27 -2.63 3.91 12.62
N GLN A 28 -2.46 3.02 13.61
CA GLN A 28 -1.87 1.70 13.39
C GLN A 28 -2.93 0.77 12.84
N VAL A 29 -2.74 0.37 11.58
CA VAL A 29 -3.59 -0.59 10.88
C VAL A 29 -2.82 -1.90 10.74
N HIS A 30 -3.45 -3.01 11.13
CA HIS A 30 -2.86 -4.34 11.08
C HIS A 30 -3.30 -5.09 9.82
N GLY A 31 -2.73 -6.28 9.58
CA GLY A 31 -3.05 -7.10 8.41
C GLY A 31 -2.22 -6.77 7.17
N VAL A 32 -2.53 -7.42 6.06
CA VAL A 32 -1.80 -7.24 4.79
C VAL A 32 -2.14 -5.86 4.22
N GLU A 33 -3.43 -5.52 4.23
CA GLU A 33 -3.98 -4.21 3.91
C GLU A 33 -3.36 -3.10 4.77
N GLY A 34 -3.19 -3.33 6.08
CA GLY A 34 -2.56 -2.35 6.97
C GLY A 34 -1.09 -2.09 6.64
N ARG A 35 -0.33 -3.13 6.27
CA ARG A 35 1.07 -2.98 5.84
C ARG A 35 1.19 -2.16 4.57
N TYR A 36 0.34 -2.42 3.58
CA TYR A 36 0.31 -1.65 2.34
C TYR A 36 -0.13 -0.19 2.59
N ALA A 37 -1.14 0.04 3.43
CA ALA A 37 -1.58 1.38 3.80
C ALA A 37 -0.48 2.18 4.54
N ALA A 38 0.20 1.55 5.51
CA ALA A 38 1.30 2.19 6.24
C ALA A 38 2.50 2.49 5.33
N ALA A 39 2.82 1.60 4.39
CA ALA A 39 3.87 1.81 3.39
C ALA A 39 3.52 2.96 2.44
N LEU A 40 2.28 3.00 1.94
CA LEU A 40 1.82 4.09 1.08
C LEU A 40 1.82 5.43 1.82
N TYR A 41 1.35 5.46 3.07
CA TYR A 41 1.42 6.66 3.91
C TYR A 41 2.87 7.11 4.12
N SER A 42 3.78 6.17 4.40
CA SER A 42 5.20 6.47 4.56
C SER A 42 5.83 7.07 3.31
N ALA A 43 5.44 6.60 2.12
CA ALA A 43 5.89 7.14 0.84
C ALA A 43 5.26 8.51 0.56
N ALA A 44 3.95 8.64 0.73
CA ALA A 44 3.20 9.86 0.51
C ALA A 44 3.70 11.04 1.37
N VAL A 45 4.07 10.78 2.63
CA VAL A 45 4.63 11.83 3.51
C VAL A 45 6.03 12.26 3.05
N LYS A 46 6.86 11.33 2.57
CA LYS A 46 8.21 11.67 2.05
C LYS A 46 8.12 12.52 0.78
N ASP A 47 7.21 12.16 -0.12
CA ASP A 47 7.05 12.83 -1.41
C ASP A 47 6.12 14.04 -1.33
N LYS A 48 5.49 14.30 -0.18
CA LYS A 48 4.51 15.37 0.06
C LYS A 48 3.30 15.30 -0.89
N THR A 49 2.91 14.10 -1.30
CA THR A 49 1.81 13.84 -2.24
C THR A 49 0.51 13.38 -1.55
N LEU A 50 0.44 13.50 -0.22
CA LEU A 50 -0.68 13.00 0.60
C LEU A 50 -2.04 13.56 0.16
N ASP A 51 -2.16 14.86 -0.09
CA ASP A 51 -3.41 15.49 -0.54
C ASP A 51 -3.87 14.99 -1.92
N THR A 52 -2.91 14.63 -2.79
CA THR A 52 -3.21 14.10 -4.13
C THR A 52 -3.72 12.67 -4.02
N ILE A 53 -3.04 11.84 -3.23
CA ILE A 53 -3.41 10.44 -2.98
C ILE A 53 -4.79 10.35 -2.30
N ASP A 54 -5.09 11.22 -1.33
CA ASP A 54 -6.41 11.28 -0.69
C ASP A 54 -7.53 11.60 -1.69
N LYS A 55 -7.31 12.55 -2.60
CA LYS A 55 -8.26 12.86 -3.68
C LYS A 55 -8.46 11.69 -4.64
N ASP A 56 -7.38 11.01 -5.02
CA ASP A 56 -7.45 9.83 -5.89
C ASP A 56 -8.29 8.71 -5.26
N PHE A 57 -8.07 8.42 -3.98
CA PHE A 57 -8.86 7.39 -3.27
C PHE A 57 -10.32 7.78 -3.12
N LYS A 58 -10.64 9.06 -2.88
CA LYS A 58 -12.03 9.54 -2.87
C LYS A 58 -12.71 9.33 -4.23
N SER A 59 -12.01 9.62 -5.32
CA SER A 59 -12.49 9.37 -6.68
C SER A 59 -12.72 7.89 -6.94
N LEU A 60 -11.77 7.03 -6.56
CA LEU A 60 -11.91 5.56 -6.68
C LEU A 60 -13.06 5.02 -5.83
N GLN A 61 -13.21 5.51 -4.61
CA GLN A 61 -14.32 5.13 -3.72
C GLN A 61 -15.66 5.56 -4.31
N ASN A 62 -15.72 6.73 -4.95
CA ASN A 62 -16.93 7.19 -5.63
C ASN A 62 -17.29 6.25 -6.79
N VAL A 63 -16.34 5.89 -7.64
CA VAL A 63 -16.57 4.94 -8.74
C VAL A 63 -17.06 3.58 -8.22
N TYR A 64 -16.49 3.09 -7.11
CA TYR A 64 -16.94 1.85 -6.50
C TYR A 64 -18.38 1.92 -5.97
N LYS A 65 -18.82 3.09 -5.48
CA LYS A 65 -20.20 3.30 -5.00
C LYS A 65 -21.19 3.51 -6.14
N THR A 66 -20.82 4.25 -7.18
CA THR A 66 -21.71 4.65 -8.27
C THR A 66 -21.85 3.56 -9.34
N SER A 67 -20.78 2.84 -9.67
CA SER A 67 -20.77 1.87 -10.77
C SER A 67 -21.03 0.45 -10.26
N THR A 68 -22.28 -0.02 -10.38
CA THR A 68 -22.64 -1.41 -10.08
C THR A 68 -21.82 -2.41 -10.88
N LYS A 69 -21.50 -2.08 -12.15
CA LYS A 69 -20.65 -2.91 -13.01
C LYS A 69 -19.25 -3.09 -12.42
N PHE A 70 -18.65 -2.01 -11.92
CA PHE A 70 -17.33 -2.09 -11.28
C PHE A 70 -17.38 -2.86 -9.96
N LYS A 71 -18.42 -2.66 -9.15
CA LYS A 71 -18.62 -3.44 -7.92
C LYS A 71 -18.72 -4.95 -8.21
N ASN A 72 -19.52 -5.34 -9.19
CA ASN A 72 -19.65 -6.74 -9.59
C ASN A 72 -18.33 -7.30 -10.14
N PHE A 73 -17.59 -6.52 -10.93
CA PHE A 73 -16.27 -6.89 -11.43
C PHE A 73 -15.25 -7.15 -10.31
N VAL A 74 -15.24 -6.33 -9.26
CA VAL A 74 -14.33 -6.51 -8.12
C VAL A 74 -14.66 -7.77 -7.31
N LEU A 75 -15.95 -8.10 -7.20
CA LEU A 75 -16.45 -9.25 -6.45
C LEU A 75 -16.41 -10.57 -7.24
N ASP A 76 -16.23 -10.51 -8.56
CA ASP A 76 -16.22 -11.69 -9.43
C ASP A 76 -14.96 -12.55 -9.19
N PRO A 77 -15.11 -13.80 -8.69
CA PRO A 77 -14.00 -14.71 -8.47
C PRO A 77 -13.55 -15.43 -9.76
N ALA A 78 -14.31 -15.38 -10.85
CA ALA A 78 -13.99 -16.09 -12.09
C ALA A 78 -12.85 -15.43 -12.88
N LEU A 79 -12.54 -14.17 -12.56
CA LEU A 79 -11.49 -13.41 -13.23
C LEU A 79 -10.11 -13.77 -12.69
N THR A 80 -9.16 -13.97 -13.62
CA THR A 80 -7.77 -14.20 -13.22
C THR A 80 -7.22 -12.96 -12.50
N PRO A 81 -6.38 -13.14 -11.46
CA PRO A 81 -5.84 -12.01 -10.69
C PRO A 81 -5.14 -10.97 -11.59
N LEU A 82 -4.40 -11.42 -12.60
CA LEU A 82 -3.69 -10.55 -13.54
C LEU A 82 -4.64 -9.71 -14.39
N SER A 83 -5.72 -10.32 -14.92
CA SER A 83 -6.74 -9.58 -15.68
C SER A 83 -7.43 -8.55 -14.79
N LYS A 84 -7.70 -8.91 -13.52
CA LYS A 84 -8.34 -8.00 -12.57
C LYS A 84 -7.47 -6.78 -12.28
N VAL A 85 -6.18 -6.98 -12.01
CA VAL A 85 -5.22 -5.89 -11.79
C VAL A 85 -5.10 -5.00 -13.02
N SER A 86 -5.01 -5.57 -14.22
CA SER A 86 -4.93 -4.78 -15.46
C SER A 86 -6.16 -3.88 -15.65
N THR A 87 -7.36 -4.43 -15.51
CA THR A 87 -8.60 -3.64 -15.66
C THR A 87 -8.71 -2.57 -14.59
N VAL A 88 -8.35 -2.86 -13.33
CA VAL A 88 -8.36 -1.85 -12.26
C VAL A 88 -7.35 -0.73 -12.57
N LYS A 89 -6.17 -1.07 -13.11
CA LYS A 89 -5.17 -0.09 -13.53
C LYS A 89 -5.67 0.78 -14.68
N ASP A 90 -6.38 0.20 -15.64
CA ASP A 90 -6.97 0.95 -16.75
C ASP A 90 -8.10 1.86 -16.28
N VAL A 91 -8.96 1.41 -15.36
CA VAL A 91 -9.96 2.27 -14.71
C VAL A 91 -9.29 3.41 -13.96
N ALA A 92 -8.22 3.14 -13.22
CA ALA A 92 -7.48 4.16 -12.48
C ALA A 92 -6.83 5.20 -13.43
N LYS A 93 -6.25 4.76 -14.56
CA LYS A 93 -5.74 5.66 -15.61
C LYS A 93 -6.84 6.56 -16.18
N ASN A 94 -8.02 6.00 -16.44
CA ASN A 94 -9.17 6.78 -16.94
C ASN A 94 -9.64 7.84 -15.94
N LEU A 95 -9.43 7.62 -14.64
CA LEU A 95 -9.72 8.60 -13.58
C LEU A 95 -8.62 9.63 -13.38
N ASN A 96 -7.53 9.59 -14.17
CA ASN A 96 -6.36 10.45 -14.06
C ASN A 96 -5.73 10.44 -12.66
N VAL A 97 -5.63 9.25 -12.04
CA VAL A 97 -4.94 9.12 -10.76
C VAL A 97 -3.44 9.42 -10.89
N SER A 98 -2.84 9.85 -9.79
CA SER A 98 -1.39 10.08 -9.70
C SER A 98 -0.57 8.81 -9.90
N LYS A 99 0.71 8.98 -10.23
CA LYS A 99 1.65 7.87 -10.49
C LYS A 99 1.84 7.00 -9.26
N GLU A 100 1.83 7.61 -8.09
CA GLU A 100 1.96 6.99 -6.77
C GLU A 100 0.78 6.05 -6.51
N THR A 101 -0.45 6.52 -6.73
CA THR A 101 -1.67 5.70 -6.61
C THR A 101 -1.69 4.57 -7.66
N LEU A 102 -1.22 4.85 -8.88
CA LEU A 102 -1.15 3.84 -9.93
C LEU A 102 -0.13 2.74 -9.62
N ASN A 103 1.02 3.07 -9.04
CA ASN A 103 2.01 2.09 -8.56
C ASN A 103 1.47 1.27 -7.39
N PHE A 104 0.62 1.84 -6.54
CA PHE A 104 0.01 1.13 -5.42
C PHE A 104 -0.97 0.03 -5.87
N LEU A 105 -1.64 0.22 -7.01
CA LEU A 105 -2.67 -0.70 -7.52
C LEU A 105 -2.12 -1.94 -8.25
N GLY A 106 -0.80 -2.01 -8.52
CA GLY A 106 -0.14 -3.15 -9.16
C GLY A 106 0.81 -2.80 -10.29
#